data_AF-A0A656K0Q2-F1
#
_entry.id   AF-A0A656K0Q2-F1
#
_cell.length_a   1.000
_cell.length_b   1.000
_cell.length_c   1.000
_cell.angle_alpha   90.00
_cell.angle_beta   90.00
_cell.angle_gamma   90.00
#
_symmetry.space_group_name_H-M   'P 1'
#
loop_
_entity.id
_entity.type
_entity.pdbx_description
1 polymer ?
#
loop_
_entity_poly.entity_id
_entity_poly.type
_entity_poly.pdbx_seq_one_letter_code
_entity_poly.pdbx_strand_id
1 'polypeptide(L)' 'FGPVERVYGELRFAADEEELDHTFFVALTHANGVVSHLSGSCLQNTPKPRFRVSGSKGCYSVDGLDGQEDAAF' A
#
# COMPACT_ATOMS: atom_id res chain seq x y z
N PHE A 1 8.00 -3.46 -9.99
CA PHE A 1 7.63 -2.77 -11.24
C PHE A 1 8.80 -2.03 -11.91
N GLY A 2 10.04 -2.13 -11.41
CA GLY A 2 11.20 -1.39 -11.97
C GLY A 2 11.59 -0.18 -11.12
N PRO A 3 12.62 0.59 -11.51
CA PRO A 3 13.06 1.80 -10.79
C PRO A 3 11.93 2.82 -10.59
N VAL A 4 11.98 3.56 -9.48
CA VAL A 4 11.03 4.63 -9.15
C VAL A 4 11.64 5.98 -9.47
N GLU A 5 10.88 6.84 -10.15
CA GLU A 5 11.28 8.21 -10.50
C GLU A 5 10.63 9.27 -9.61
N ARG A 6 9.45 8.98 -9.06
CA ARG A 6 8.72 9.89 -8.17
C ARG A 6 8.03 9.14 -7.05
N VAL A 7 8.13 9.72 -5.85
CA VAL A 7 7.44 9.26 -4.65
C VAL A 7 6.54 10.37 -4.14
N TYR A 8 5.30 10.02 -3.80
CA TYR A 8 4.39 10.84 -3.01
C TYR A 8 3.98 10.04 -1.77
N GLY A 9 3.95 10.70 -0.61
CA GLY A 9 3.66 10.04 0.66
C GLY A 9 2.77 10.89 1.56
N GLU A 10 1.87 10.23 2.27
CA GLU A 10 1.02 10.80 3.32
C GLU A 10 1.13 9.97 4.59
N LEU A 11 1.12 10.64 5.74
CA LEU A 11 1.04 10.04 7.07
C LEU A 11 -0.19 10.60 7.81
N ARG A 12 -0.76 9.79 8.69
CA ARG A 12 -1.81 10.20 9.64
C ARG A 12 -1.44 9.75 11.05
N PHE A 13 -1.58 10.68 11.97
CA PHE A 13 -1.35 10.52 13.41
C PHE A 13 -2.70 10.57 14.13
N ALA A 14 -2.88 9.90 15.28
CA ALA A 14 -4.19 9.92 15.96
C ALA A 14 -4.43 11.25 16.68
N ALA A 15 -3.37 11.92 17.11
CA ALA A 15 -3.35 13.29 17.61
C ALA A 15 -2.08 14.01 17.12
N ASP A 16 -2.07 15.34 17.13
CA ASP A 16 -0.90 16.15 16.72
C ASP A 16 0.34 15.91 17.62
N GLU A 17 0.12 15.36 18.81
CA GLU A 17 1.14 15.11 19.83
C GLU A 17 1.77 13.70 19.72
N GLU A 18 1.17 12.80 18.93
CA GLU A 18 1.71 11.46 18.73
C GLU A 18 2.89 11.46 17.77
N GLU A 19 4.00 10.81 18.15
CA GLU A 19 5.20 10.69 17.32
C GLU A 19 5.08 9.60 16.25
N LEU A 20 4.18 8.62 16.45
CA LEU A 20 4.01 7.48 15.56
C LEU A 20 2.76 7.65 14.71
N ASP A 21 2.90 7.47 13.40
CA ASP A 21 1.75 7.38 12.52
C ASP A 21 1.00 6.06 12.75
N HIS A 22 -0.31 6.08 12.53
CA HIS A 22 -1.13 4.87 12.54
C HIS A 22 -1.62 4.51 11.13
N THR A 23 -1.42 5.40 10.15
CA THR A 23 -1.75 5.15 8.75
C THR A 23 -0.73 5.83 7.85
N PHE A 24 -0.28 5.10 6.84
CA PHE A 24 0.54 5.64 5.78
C PHE A 24 -0.05 5.32 4.40
N PHE A 25 0.25 6.18 3.44
CA PHE A 25 -0.02 5.97 2.03
C PHE A 25 1.19 6.43 1.21
N VAL A 26 1.59 5.64 0.23
CA VAL A 26 2.69 5.93 -0.67
C VAL A 26 2.28 5.62 -2.11
N ALA A 27 2.44 6.60 -3.00
CA ALA A 27 2.32 6.43 -4.44
C ALA A 27 3.72 6.48 -5.08
N LEU A 28 4.07 5.44 -5.82
CA LEU A 28 5.34 5.34 -6.55
C LEU A 28 5.06 5.39 -8.05
N THR A 29 5.72 6.31 -8.75
CA THR A 29 5.73 6.37 -10.22
C THR A 29 7.01 5.74 -10.71
N HIS A 30 6.89 4.63 -11.44
CA HIS A 30 8.02 3.88 -11.98
C HIS A 30 8.44 4.43 -13.36
N ALA A 31 9.72 4.28 -13.69
CA ALA A 31 10.30 4.73 -14.98
C ALA A 31 9.62 4.11 -16.21
N ASN A 32 8.96 2.96 -16.05
CA ASN A 32 8.19 2.30 -17.11
C ASN A 32 6.72 2.74 -17.17
N GLY A 33 6.33 3.79 -16.45
CA GLY A 33 4.97 4.33 -16.42
C GLY A 33 3.99 3.61 -15.49
N VAL A 34 4.41 2.53 -14.81
CA VAL A 34 3.56 1.89 -13.80
C VAL A 34 3.43 2.80 -12.58
N VAL A 35 2.23 2.86 -12.01
CA VAL A 35 1.98 3.50 -10.71
C VAL A 35 1.60 2.42 -9.71
N SER A 36 2.33 2.32 -8.60
CA SER A 36 1.98 1.43 -7.50
C SER A 36 1.62 2.22 -6.26
N HIS A 37 0.53 1.81 -5.60
CA HIS A 37 0.08 2.38 -4.34
C HIS A 37 0.28 1.37 -3.21
N LEU A 38 0.94 1.82 -2.15
CA LEU A 38 1.10 1.07 -0.91
C LEU A 38 0.41 1.84 0.21
N SER A 39 -0.36 1.14 1.03
CA SER A 39 -0.95 1.72 2.23
C SER A 39 -1.01 0.69 3.34
N GLY A 40 -0.87 1.17 4.58
CA GLY A 40 -1.12 0.37 5.77
C GLY A 40 -1.79 1.23 6.82
N SER A 41 -2.64 0.62 7.65
CA SER A 41 -3.32 1.31 8.73
C SER A 41 -3.59 0.38 9.90
N CYS A 42 -3.21 0.80 11.10
CA CYS A 42 -3.43 0.08 12.35
C CYS A 42 -4.86 0.26 12.91
N LEU A 43 -5.58 1.27 12.42
CA LEU A 43 -6.95 1.60 12.86
C LEU A 43 -8.02 1.21 11.83
N GLN A 44 -7.63 0.50 10.77
CA GLN A 44 -8.55 0.12 9.71
C GLN A 44 -9.46 -1.04 10.13
N ASN A 45 -10.75 -0.74 10.29
CA ASN A 45 -11.73 -1.70 10.79
C ASN A 45 -12.26 -2.69 9.73
N THR A 46 -12.09 -2.37 8.44
CA THR A 46 -12.53 -3.22 7.32
C THR A 46 -11.35 -3.55 6.42
N PRO A 47 -11.07 -4.84 6.13
CA PRO A 47 -9.97 -5.22 5.27
C PRO A 47 -10.15 -4.67 3.85
N LYS A 48 -9.04 -4.25 3.24
CA LYS A 48 -8.95 -3.92 1.82
C LYS A 48 -8.26 -5.07 1.08
N PRO A 49 -8.39 -5.17 -0.26
CA PRO A 49 -7.61 -6.14 -1.03
C PRO A 49 -6.13 -6.01 -0.69
N ARG A 50 -5.50 -7.14 -0.35
CA ARG A 50 -4.08 -7.20 0.03
C ARG A 50 -3.18 -6.84 -1.15
N PHE A 51 -3.58 -7.28 -2.34
CA PHE A 51 -2.99 -6.88 -3.61
C PHE A 51 -4.06 -6.67 -4.66
N ARG A 52 -3.88 -5.64 -5.49
CA ARG A 52 -4.62 -5.45 -6.73
C ARG A 52 -3.66 -5.00 -7.82
N VAL A 53 -3.70 -5.67 -8.96
CA VAL A 53 -2.94 -5.30 -10.16
C VAL A 53 -3.92 -5.18 -11.32
N SER A 54 -3.96 -3.99 -11.92
CA SER A 54 -4.79 -3.70 -13.09
C SER A 54 -3.91 -3.47 -14.30
N GLY A 55 -4.29 -4.05 -15.44
CA GLY A 55 -3.63 -3.85 -16.72
C GLY A 55 -4.63 -3.79 -17.87
N SER A 56 -4.15 -3.60 -19.08
CA SER A 56 -5.00 -3.45 -20.27
C SER A 56 -5.83 -4.69 -20.62
N LYS A 57 -5.43 -5.87 -20.13
CA LYS A 57 -6.09 -7.15 -20.42
C LYS A 57 -6.96 -7.67 -19.28
N GLY A 58 -7.01 -6.98 -18.14
CA GLY A 58 -7.78 -7.42 -16.99
C GLY A 58 -7.23 -6.91 -15.66
N CYS A 59 -7.84 -7.41 -14.59
CA CYS A 59 -7.50 -7.05 -13.22
C CYS A 59 -7.39 -8.33 -12.38
N TYR A 60 -6.40 -8.35 -11.49
CA TYR A 60 -6.18 -9.41 -10.51
C TYR A 60 -6.24 -8.80 -9.11
N SER A 61 -7.04 -9.39 -8.22
CA SER A 61 -7.09 -9.00 -6.81
C SER A 61 -6.96 -10.22 -5.91
N VAL A 62 -6.23 -10.04 -4.81
CA VAL A 62 -6.14 -10.97 -3.70
C VAL A 62 -6.78 -10.29 -2.51
N ASP A 63 -7.83 -10.92 -2.00
CA ASP A 63 -8.52 -10.54 -0.77
C ASP A 63 -8.06 -11.44 0.38
N GLY A 64 -8.05 -10.92 1.61
CA GLY A 64 -7.58 -11.63 2.81
C GLY A 64 -6.08 -11.50 3.07
N LEU A 65 -5.63 -12.08 4.18
CA LEU A 65 -4.22 -12.15 4.56
C LEU A 65 -3.54 -13.17 3.64
N ASP A 66 -2.50 -12.76 2.92
CA ASP A 66 -1.68 -13.69 2.14
C ASP A 66 -0.73 -14.45 3.07
N GLY A 67 -0.23 -15.61 2.62
CA GLY A 67 0.74 -16.41 3.39
C GLY A 67 2.07 -15.71 3.67
N GLN A 68 2.23 -14.43 3.32
CA GLN A 68 3.36 -13.60 3.71
C GLN A 68 3.36 -13.28 5.20
N GLU A 69 2.20 -13.19 5.85
CA GLU A 69 2.16 -13.07 7.32
C GLU A 69 2.66 -14.36 7.99
N ASP A 70 2.26 -15.53 7.49
CA ASP A 70 2.77 -16.83 7.94
C ASP A 70 4.29 -16.97 7.74
N ALA A 71 4.83 -16.32 6.71
CA ALA A 71 6.27 -16.31 6.43
C ALA A 71 7.06 -15.22 7.18
N ALA A 72 6.36 -14.29 7.86
CA ALA A 72 6.99 -13.24 8.66
C ALA A 72 7.29 -13.67 10.10
N PHE A 73 6.81 -14.85 10.52
CA PHE A 73 7.05 -15.46 11.84
C PHE A 73 8.01 -16.65 11.75
#